data_AF-A0A937P2H5-F1
#
_entry.id   AF-A0A937P2H5-F1
#
_cell.length_a   1.000
_cell.length_b   1.000
_cell.length_c   1.000
_cell.angle_alpha   90.00
_cell.angle_beta   90.00
_cell.angle_gamma   90.00
#
_symmetry.space_group_name_H-M   'P 1'
#
loop_
_entity.id
_entity.type
_entity.pdbx_description
1 polymer ?
#
loop_
_entity_poly.entity_id
_entity_poly.type
_entity_poly.pdbx_seq_one_letter_code
_entity_poly.pdbx_strand_id
1 'polypeptide(L)' 'MYSEEELIDRCLQNNSRAQESFYRRFAPKMYGVCLRFAKNQMEADDILQEGFIKVYLNLKAFRN' A
#
# COMPACT_ATOMS: atom_id res chain seq x y z
N MET A 1 1.98 -6.40 16.85
CA MET A 1 1.20 -5.81 15.73
C MET A 1 1.38 -4.30 15.86
N TYR A 2 1.87 -3.61 14.83
CA TYR A 2 2.07 -2.16 14.89
C TYR A 2 0.71 -1.44 14.93
N SER A 3 0.62 -0.36 15.70
CA SER A 3 -0.45 0.63 15.50
C SER A 3 -0.31 1.28 14.12
N GLU A 4 -1.34 2.00 13.67
CA GLU A 4 -1.33 2.63 12.35
C GLU A 4 -0.28 3.75 12.25
N GLU A 5 -0.16 4.56 13.30
CA GLU A 5 0.87 5.61 13.40
C GLU A 5 2.27 5.01 13.39
N GLU A 6 2.54 3.99 14.22
CA GLU A 6 3.85 3.32 14.23
C GLU A 6 4.20 2.66 12.89
N LEU A 7 3.19 2.14 12.18
CA LEU A 7 3.37 1.52 10.89
C LEU A 7 3.74 2.56 9.83
N ILE A 8 3.08 3.72 9.84
CA ILE A 8 3.38 4.85 8.97
C ILE A 8 4.80 5.35 9.27
N ASP A 9 5.12 5.66 10.52
CA ASP A 9 6.44 6.16 10.92
C ASP A 9 7.59 5.23 10.48
N ARG A 10 7.42 3.92 10.65
CA ARG A 10 8.41 2.93 10.22
C ARG A 10 8.50 2.82 8.70
N CYS A 11 7.38 2.97 7.98
CA CYS A 11 7.41 3.04 6.51
C CYS A 11 8.15 4.29 6.02
N LEU A 12 8.00 5.44 6.69
CA LEU A 12 8.74 6.68 6.39
C LEU A 12 10.26 6.54 6.60
N GLN A 13 10.67 5.60 7.46
CA GLN A 13 12.06 5.21 7.71
C GLN A 13 12.57 4.11 6.75
N ASN A 14 11.82 3.77 5.69
CA ASN A 14 12.14 2.69 4.74
C ASN A 14 12.32 1.31 5.40
N ASN A 15 11.60 1.04 6.48
CA ASN A 15 11.64 -0.27 7.12
C ASN A 15 10.89 -1.32 6.28
N SER A 16 11.61 -2.29 5.72
CA SER A 16 11.03 -3.32 4.83
C SER A 16 9.96 -4.17 5.50
N ARG A 17 10.11 -4.52 6.78
CA ARG A 17 9.09 -5.28 7.54
C ARG A 17 7.82 -4.46 7.77
N ALA A 18 7.95 -3.16 7.97
CA ALA A 18 6.81 -2.26 8.10
C ALA A 18 6.09 -2.10 6.76
N GLN A 19 6.82 -1.93 5.66
CA GLN A 19 6.25 -1.88 4.31
C GLN A 19 5.52 -3.18 3.95
N GLU A 20 6.10 -4.35 4.28
CA GLU A 20 5.41 -5.63 4.10
C GLU A 20 4.12 -5.72 4.93
N SER A 21 4.18 -5.30 6.20
CA SER A 21 3.01 -5.31 7.09
C SER A 21 1.91 -4.35 6.60
N PHE A 22 2.31 -3.18 6.10
CA PHE A 22 1.43 -2.20 5.47
C PHE A 22 0.77 -2.78 4.22
N TYR A 23 1.56 -3.35 3.31
CA TYR A 23 1.06 -4.01 2.11
C TYR A 23 0.05 -5.11 2.46
N ARG A 24 0.42 -6.06 3.33
CA ARG A 24 -0.47 -7.16 3.72
C ARG A 24 -1.78 -6.68 4.34
N ARG A 25 -1.75 -5.58 5.11
CA ARG A 25 -2.93 -5.02 5.77
C ARG A 25 -3.89 -4.34 4.79
N PHE A 26 -3.37 -3.60 3.81
CA PHE A 26 -4.20 -2.76 2.94
C PHE A 26 -4.43 -3.33 1.53
N ALA A 27 -3.58 -4.23 1.06
CA ALA A 27 -3.65 -4.80 -0.29
C ALA A 27 -4.99 -5.48 -0.60
N PRO A 28 -5.62 -6.28 0.29
CA PRO A 28 -6.90 -6.91 -0.04
C PRO A 28 -8.01 -5.90 -0.36
N LYS A 29 -8.07 -4.79 0.41
CA LYS A 29 -9.07 -3.73 0.18
C LYS A 29 -8.77 -2.96 -1.10
N MET A 30 -7.51 -2.60 -1.31
CA MET A 30 -7.10 -1.86 -2.51
C MET A 30 -7.27 -2.70 -3.78
N TYR A 31 -6.97 -4.00 -3.71
CA TYR A 31 -7.16 -4.93 -4.83
C TYR A 31 -8.62 -5.04 -5.24
N GLY A 32 -9.55 -5.06 -4.27
CA GLY A 32 -10.99 -4.99 -4.55
C GLY A 32 -11.40 -3.73 -5.32
N VAL A 33 -10.67 -2.61 -5.17
CA VAL A 33 -10.85 -1.39 -5.97
C VAL A 33 -10.20 -1.55 -7.34
N CYS A 34 -8.97 -2.06 -7.43
CA CYS A 34 -8.27 -2.32 -8.69
C CYS A 34 -9.09 -3.19 -9.65
N LEU A 35 -9.73 -4.25 -9.13
CA LEU A 35 -10.61 -5.14 -9.90
C LEU A 35 -11.80 -4.43 -10.56
N ARG A 36 -12.22 -3.25 -10.07
CA ARG A 36 -13.31 -2.47 -10.69
C ARG A 36 -12.87 -1.72 -11.95
N PHE A 37 -11.56 -1.51 -12.10
CA PHE A 37 -10.99 -0.73 -13.19
C PHE A 37 -10.14 -1.59 -14.14
N ALA A 38 -9.70 -2.77 -13.71
CA ALA A 38 -8.93 -3.70 -14.52
C ALA A 38 -9.82 -4.57 -15.42
N LYS A 39 -9.30 -4.95 -16.59
CA LYS A 39 -9.95 -5.88 -17.53
C LYS A 39 -9.72 -7.34 -17.15
N ASN A 40 -8.67 -7.62 -16.40
CA ASN A 40 -8.32 -8.97 -15.93
C ASN A 40 -7.48 -8.89 -14.64
N GLN A 41 -7.18 -10.05 -14.05
CA GLN A 41 -6.42 -10.16 -12.80
C GLN A 41 -5.00 -9.61 -12.92
N MET A 42 -4.31 -9.86 -14.04
CA MET A 42 -2.94 -9.38 -14.26
C MET A 42 -2.88 -7.85 -14.25
N GLU A 43 -3.81 -7.20 -14.95
CA GLU A 43 -3.91 -5.73 -14.94
C GLU A 43 -4.28 -5.20 -13.55
N ALA A 44 -5.11 -5.93 -12.78
CA ALA A 44 -5.43 -5.55 -11.41
C ALA A 44 -4.20 -5.64 -10.48
N ASP A 45 -3.36 -6.65 -10.67
CA ASP A 45 -2.11 -6.83 -9.94
C ASP A 45 -1.11 -5.72 -10.27
N ASP A 46 -0.99 -5.35 -11.55
CA ASP A 46 -0.12 -4.24 -12.00
C ASP A 46 -0.59 -2.89 -11.42
N ILE A 47 -1.89 -2.59 -11.50
CA ILE A 47 -2.47 -1.36 -10.91
C ILE A 47 -2.23 -1.34 -9.38
N LEU A 48 -2.38 -2.48 -8.71
CA LEU A 48 -2.13 -2.60 -7.27
C LEU A 48 -0.67 -2.28 -6.95
N GLN A 49 0.27 -2.90 -7.66
CA GLN A 49 1.71 -2.69 -7.47
C GLN A 49 2.10 -1.21 -7.67
N GLU A 50 1.72 -0.62 -8.81
CA GLU A 50 1.99 0.79 -9.09
C GLU A 50 1.36 1.73 -8.06
N GLY A 51 0.14 1.42 -7.61
CA GLY A 51 -0.55 2.19 -6.60
C GLY A 51 0.18 2.16 -5.25
N PHE A 52 0.69 1.01 -4.81
CA PHE A 52 1.49 0.93 -3.58
C PHE A 52 2.83 1.66 -3.70
N ILE A 53 3.50 1.61 -4.86
CA ILE A 53 4.70 2.42 -5.10
C ILE A 53 4.37 3.91 -4.89
N LYS A 54 3.27 4.41 -5.48
CA LYS A 54 2.82 5.80 -5.31
C LYS A 54 2.48 6.12 -3.86
N VAL A 55 1.86 5.20 -3.13
CA VAL A 55 1.58 5.38 -1.69
C VAL A 55 2.87 5.56 -0.90
N TYR A 56 3.87 4.67 -1.07
CA TYR A 56 5.13 4.80 -0.32
C TYR A 56 5.90 6.08 -0.65
N LEU A 57 5.90 6.51 -1.92
CA LEU A 57 6.53 7.75 -2.35
C LEU A 57 5.87 8.99 -1.73
N ASN A 58 4.54 8.95 -1.54
CA ASN A 58 3.77 10.10 -1.05
C ASN A 58 3.39 9.98 0.43
N LEU A 59 3.78 8.92 1.12
CA LEU A 59 3.42 8.68 2.51
C LEU A 59 3.88 9.83 3.42
N LYS A 60 5.01 10.47 3.10
CA LYS A 60 5.54 11.66 3.80
C LYS A 60 4.64 12.89 3.70
N ALA A 61 3.85 13.00 2.62
CA ALA A 61 2.95 14.13 2.38
C ALA A 61 1.54 13.90 2.95
N PHE A 62 1.27 12.71 3.50
CA PHE A 62 0.00 12.37 4.11
C PHE A 62 -0.20 13.16 5.41
N ARG A 63 -1.39 13.75 5.57
CA ARG A 63 -1.79 14.47 6.79
C ARG A 63 -3.01 13.75 7.36
N ASN A 64 -2.87 13.25 8.60
CA ASN A 64 -3.96 12.69 9.40
C ASN A 64 -4.88 13.79 9.93
#